data_AF-G9YF46-F1
#
_entry.id   AF-G9YF46-F1
#
_cell.length_a   1.000
_cell.length_b   1.000
_cell.length_c   1.000
_cell.angle_alpha   90.00
_cell.angle_beta   90.00
_cell.angle_gamma   90.00
#
_symmetry.space_group_name_H-M   'P 1'
#
loop_
_entity.id
_entity.type
_entity.pdbx_description
1 polymer ?
#
loop_
_entity_poly.entity_id
_entity_poly.type
_entity_poly.pdbx_seq_one_letter_code
_entity_poly.pdbx_strand_id
1 'polypeptide(L)'
;MYFRYAGIAKKKGAAVIVITGHILSPLAKIADICLHGIGREANYSTEAGTSRMVHMDIGEVLYTRITMADSDGFRKNMERMRHETGKKRLT
;
A
#
# COMPACT_ATOMS: atom_id res chain seq x y z
N MET A 1 18.06 -6.67 2.01
CA MET A 1 17.71 -7.74 1.03
C MET A 1 16.54 -7.35 0.12
N TYR A 2 15.42 -6.84 0.64
CA TYR A 2 14.21 -6.50 -0.14
C TYR A 2 14.36 -5.38 -1.19
N PHE A 3 15.30 -4.45 -1.00
CA PHE A 3 15.49 -3.30 -1.91
C PHE A 3 16.01 -3.71 -3.32
N ARG A 4 16.56 -4.93 -3.46
CA ARG A 4 17.03 -5.44 -4.75
C ARG A 4 15.89 -5.62 -5.75
N TYR A 5 14.72 -6.07 -5.30
CA TYR A 5 13.57 -6.27 -6.19
C TYR A 5 13.01 -4.96 -6.71
N ALA A 6 12.86 -3.97 -5.82
CA ALA A 6 12.49 -2.61 -6.21
C ALA A 6 13.51 -2.00 -7.20
N GLY A 7 14.81 -2.21 -6.97
CA GLY A 7 15.85 -1.78 -7.89
C GLY A 7 15.78 -2.46 -9.26
N ILE A 8 15.45 -3.76 -9.32
CA ILE A 8 15.25 -4.49 -10.58
C ILE A 8 14.02 -3.96 -11.32
N ALA A 9 12.90 -3.78 -10.61
CA ALA A 9 11.67 -3.24 -11.19
C ALA A 9 11.91 -1.85 -11.80
N LYS A 10 12.61 -0.97 -11.07
CA LYS A 10 12.99 0.36 -11.56
C LYS A 10 13.88 0.30 -12.80
N LYS A 11 14.88 -0.59 -12.83
CA LYS A 11 15.73 -0.82 -14.02
C LYS A 11 14.94 -1.34 -15.23
N LYS A 12 13.76 -1.93 -15.03
CA LYS A 12 12.86 -2.39 -16.09
C LYS A 12 11.81 -1.33 -16.48
N GLY A 13 11.88 -0.12 -15.93
CA GLY A 13 10.99 0.99 -16.25
C GLY A 13 9.68 1.01 -15.47
N ALA A 14 9.53 0.17 -14.44
CA ALA A 14 8.37 0.25 -13.56
C ALA A 14 8.49 1.43 -12.59
N ALA A 15 7.38 2.15 -12.37
CA ALA A 15 7.29 3.13 -11.32
C ALA A 15 7.35 2.44 -9.94
N VAL A 16 8.15 2.99 -9.03
CA VAL A 16 8.35 2.46 -7.68
C VAL A 16 7.78 3.44 -6.66
N ILE A 17 6.67 3.04 -6.04
CA ILE A 17 6.09 3.75 -4.90
C ILE A 17 6.48 3.00 -3.62
N VAL A 18 7.03 3.70 -2.64
CA VAL A 18 7.48 3.12 -1.36
C VAL A 18 6.63 3.67 -0.23
N ILE A 19 6.14 2.79 0.64
CA ILE A 19 5.51 3.14 1.93
C ILE A 19 6.47 2.72 3.04
N THR A 20 6.91 3.65 3.88
CA THR A 20 7.90 3.35 4.93
C THR A 20 7.79 4.23 6.17
N GLY A 21 8.22 3.72 7.32
CA GLY A 21 8.47 4.56 8.50
C GLY A 21 9.82 5.29 8.46
N HIS A 22 10.74 4.91 7.57
CA HIS A 22 12.12 5.42 7.59
C HIS A 22 12.49 6.09 6.27
N ILE A 23 12.38 7.43 6.24
CA ILE A 23 12.63 8.24 5.05
C ILE A 23 14.10 8.17 4.56
N LEU A 24 15.06 7.93 5.45
CA LEU A 24 16.48 7.82 5.10
C LEU A 24 16.90 6.40 4.66
N SER A 25 15.95 5.46 4.58
CA SER A 25 16.24 4.08 4.22
C SER A 25 16.76 3.95 2.78
N PRO A 26 17.57 2.93 2.46
CA PRO A 26 17.99 2.66 1.09
C PRO A 26 16.82 2.43 0.11
N LEU A 27 15.66 1.98 0.60
CA LEU A 27 14.46 1.82 -0.22
C LEU A 27 13.86 3.15 -0.65
N ALA A 28 13.75 4.09 0.29
CA ALA A 28 13.22 5.42 0.02
C ALA A 28 14.04 6.14 -1.06
N LYS A 29 15.37 5.96 -1.05
CA LYS A 29 16.29 6.54 -2.05
C LYS A 29 16.05 6.06 -3.48
N ILE A 30 15.52 4.86 -3.66
CA ILE A 30 15.24 4.30 -4.99
C ILE A 30 13.79 4.50 -5.43
N ALA A 31 12.92 5.04 -4.58
CA ALA A 31 11.53 5.32 -4.91
C ALA A 31 11.42 6.46 -5.93
N ASP A 32 10.36 6.43 -6.75
CA ASP A 32 9.91 7.60 -7.51
C ASP A 32 8.99 8.46 -6.64
N ILE A 33 8.17 7.81 -5.81
CA ILE A 33 7.33 8.45 -4.79
C ILE A 33 7.55 7.72 -3.46
N CYS A 34 7.94 8.45 -2.42
CA CYS A 34 8.11 7.89 -1.08
C CYS A 34 7.02 8.45 -0.14
N LEU A 35 6.04 7.63 0.20
CA LEU A 35 5.05 7.91 1.22
C LEU A 35 5.61 7.42 2.55
N HIS A 36 5.67 8.29 3.55
CA HIS A 36 6.21 7.91 4.85
C HIS A 36 5.33 8.36 5.99
N GLY A 37 5.41 7.61 7.08
CA GLY A 37 4.65 7.90 8.28
C GLY A 37 5.23 7.13 9.47
N ILE A 38 5.48 7.86 10.55
CA ILE A 38 5.94 7.31 11.82
C ILE A 38 4.85 7.59 12.83
N GLY A 39 4.30 6.53 13.42
CA GLY A 39 3.42 6.68 14.57
C GLY A 39 4.24 6.99 15.81
N ARG A 40 3.80 7.97 16.61
CA ARG A 40 4.37 8.16 17.94
C ARG A 40 3.81 7.06 18.84
N GLU A 41 4.58 6.00 19.04
CA GLU A 41 4.16 4.90 19.89
C GLU A 41 3.99 5.39 21.35
N ALA A 42 2.91 4.98 22.00
CA ALA A 42 2.75 5.24 23.43
C ALA A 42 3.76 4.39 24.20
N ASN A 43 4.49 5.00 25.14
CA ASN A 43 5.63 4.38 25.85
C ASN A 43 5.33 3.06 26.59
N TYR A 44 4.06 2.68 26.73
CA TYR A 44 3.61 1.43 27.37
C TYR A 44 3.25 0.32 26.38
N SER A 45 3.25 0.59 25.08
CA SER A 45 3.01 -0.40 24.02
C SER A 45 4.30 -0.69 23.28
N THR A 46 4.85 -1.89 23.48
CA THR A 46 5.99 -2.40 22.69
C THR A 46 5.59 -2.78 21.26
N GLU A 47 4.29 -2.85 20.99
CA GLU A 47 3.75 -3.09 19.65
C GLU A 47 3.74 -1.79 18.85
N ALA A 48 4.23 -1.85 17.60
CA ALA A 48 4.18 -0.76 16.62
C ALA A 48 2.74 -0.51 16.11
N GLY A 49 1.83 -0.22 17.03
CA GLY A 49 0.40 -0.08 16.77
C GLY A 49 0.10 1.20 16.00
N THR A 50 0.65 2.33 16.46
CA THR A 50 0.40 3.63 15.82
C THR A 50 1.05 3.68 14.44
N SER A 51 2.28 3.17 14.30
CA SER A 51 2.95 3.15 12.99
C SER A 51 2.24 2.26 11.98
N ARG A 52 1.65 1.13 12.42
CA ARG A 52 0.84 0.27 11.56
C ARG A 52 -0.44 0.97 11.10
N MET A 53 -1.13 1.70 11.99
CA MET A 53 -2.31 2.50 11.62
C MET A 53 -1.97 3.53 10.56
N VAL A 54 -0.87 4.28 10.74
CA VAL A 54 -0.45 5.27 9.73
C VAL A 54 -0.21 4.63 8.36
N HIS A 55 0.39 3.43 8.30
CA HIS A 55 0.58 2.75 7.02
C HIS A 55 -0.73 2.23 6.42
N MET A 56 -1.69 1.79 7.25
CA MET A 56 -3.03 1.44 6.81
C MET A 56 -3.78 2.66 6.25
N ASP A 57 -3.72 3.79 6.96
CA ASP A 57 -4.37 5.05 6.56
C ASP A 57 -3.84 5.57 5.21
N ILE A 58 -2.53 5.43 4.96
CA ILE A 58 -1.95 5.73 3.65
C ILE A 58 -2.60 4.86 2.56
N GLY A 59 -2.78 3.57 2.82
CA GLY A 59 -3.47 2.66 1.91
C GLY A 59 -4.92 3.05 1.66
N GLU A 60 -5.66 3.39 2.72
CA GLU A 60 -7.06 3.82 2.65
C GLU A 60 -7.24 5.10 1.83
N VAL A 61 -6.37 6.10 2.02
CA VAL A 61 -6.41 7.35 1.24
C VAL A 61 -6.15 7.07 -0.23
N LEU A 62 -5.12 6.26 -0.55
CA LEU A 62 -4.81 5.91 -1.94
C LEU A 62 -5.98 5.17 -2.59
N TYR A 63 -6.51 4.17 -1.91
CA TYR A 63 -7.64 3.38 -2.40
C TYR A 63 -8.89 4.24 -2.63
N THR A 64 -9.21 5.10 -1.67
CA THR A 64 -10.35 6.02 -1.77
C THR A 64 -10.18 6.95 -2.96
N ARG A 65 -8.98 7.53 -3.13
CA ARG A 65 -8.72 8.44 -4.26
C ARG A 65 -8.77 7.75 -5.61
N ILE A 66 -8.21 6.55 -5.74
CA ILE A 66 -8.30 5.77 -6.98
C ILE A 66 -9.77 5.44 -7.28
N THR A 67 -10.53 5.03 -6.28
CA THR A 67 -11.96 4.71 -6.43
C THR A 67 -12.78 5.92 -6.84
N MET A 68 -12.47 7.10 -6.30
CA MET A 68 -13.11 8.36 -6.70
C MET A 68 -12.74 8.79 -8.11
N ALA A 69 -11.49 8.54 -8.54
CA ALA A 69 -11.00 8.91 -9.87
C ALA A 69 -11.51 7.97 -10.98
N ASP A 70 -11.74 6.69 -10.66
CA ASP A 70 -12.25 5.67 -11.60
C ASP A 70 -13.37 4.84 -10.94
N SER A 71 -14.53 5.46 -10.78
CA SER A 71 -15.70 4.85 -10.15
C SER A 71 -16.27 3.67 -10.96
N ASP A 72 -16.19 3.73 -12.29
CA ASP A 72 -16.66 2.68 -13.18
C ASP A 72 -15.76 1.45 -13.16
N GLY A 73 -14.43 1.64 -13.20
CA GLY A 73 -13.47 0.55 -13.03
C GLY A 73 -13.63 -0.12 -11.67
N PHE A 74 -13.82 0.69 -10.62
CA PHE A 74 -14.11 0.18 -9.28
C PHE A 74 -15.38 -0.68 -9.24
N ARG A 75 -16.50 -0.19 -9.81
CA ARG A 75 -17.76 -0.92 -9.84
C ARG A 75 -17.62 -2.26 -10.56
N LYS A 76 -16.97 -2.30 -11.72
CA LYS A 76 -16.70 -3.54 -12.47
C LYS A 76 -15.89 -4.55 -11.66
N ASN A 77 -14.87 -4.07 -10.94
CA ASN A 77 -14.05 -4.93 -10.07
C ASN A 77 -14.87 -5.50 -8.91
N MET A 78 -15.76 -4.69 -8.32
CA MET A 78 -16.67 -5.13 -7.24
C MET A 78 -17.68 -6.18 -7.71
N GLU A 79 -18.27 -6.00 -8.90
CA GLU A 79 -19.16 -6.99 -9.52
C GLU A 79 -18.44 -8.33 -9.73
N ARG A 80 -17.21 -8.29 -10.26
CA ARG A 80 -16.38 -9.48 -10.46
C ARG A 80 -16.06 -10.18 -9.15
N MET A 81 -15.65 -9.42 -8.12
CA MET A 81 -15.39 -9.96 -6.78
C MET A 81 -16.62 -10.69 -6.22
N ARG A 82 -17.80 -10.05 -6.26
CA ARG A 82 -19.06 -10.65 -5.78
C ARG A 82 -19.41 -11.93 -6.52
N HIS A 83 -19.23 -11.95 -7.84
CA HIS A 83 -19.48 -13.13 -8.66
C HIS A 83 -18.59 -14.32 -8.24
N GLU A 84 -17.29 -14.10 -8.06
CA GLU A 84 -16.36 -15.18 -7.68
C GLU A 84 -16.55 -15.64 -6.22
N THR A 85 -16.86 -14.74 -5.29
CA THR A 85 -17.22 -15.13 -3.91
C THR A 85 -18.53 -15.91 -3.86
N GLY A 86 -19.51 -15.56 -4.70
CA GLY A 86 -20.78 -16.28 -4.81
C GLY A 86 -20.61 -17.71 -5.29
N LYS A 87 -19.75 -17.94 -6.30
CA LYS A 87 -19.42 -19.30 -6.79
C LYS A 87 -18.84 -20.20 -5.70
N LYS A 88 -17.89 -19.67 -4.91
CA LYS A 88 -17.25 -20.42 -3.81
C LYS A 88 -18.21 -20.80 -2.68
N ARG A 89 -19.41 -20.20 -2.59
CA ARG A 89 -20.43 -20.55 -1.58
C ARG A 89 -21.37 -21.67 -2.02
N LEU A 90 -21.39 -22.01 -3.31
CA LEU A 90 -22.23 -23.05 -3.91
C LEU A 90 -21.44 -24.35 -4.21
N THR A 91 -20.15 -24.38 -3.87
CA THR A 91 -19.27 -25.56 -3.97
C THR A 91 -18.81 -25.94 -2.57
#